data_AF-A0A485CZN9-F1
#
_entry.id   AF-A0A485CZN9-F1
#
_cell.length_a   1.000
_cell.length_b   1.000
_cell.length_c   1.000
_cell.angle_alpha   90.00
_cell.angle_beta   90.00
_cell.angle_gamma   90.00
#
_symmetry.space_group_name_H-M   'P 1'
#
loop_
_entity.id
_entity.type
_entity.pdbx_description
1 polymer ?
#
loop_
_entity_poly.entity_id
_entity_poly.type
_entity_poly.pdbx_seq_one_letter_code
_entity_poly.pdbx_strand_id
1 'polypeptide(L)'
;MNRFAHQLEHILDEEHISHEPRALQLLARAADGSLRDALSLTDQAIASGEGQLTTVSVSEMLGTLDDDQALSLIEALVAANGERVMELVNDAALRGGV
;
A
#
# COMPACT_ATOMS: atom_id res chain seq x y z
N MET A 1 15.76 -3.96 8.92
CA MET A 1 14.44 -4.62 8.90
C MET A 1 13.54 -3.92 9.90
N ASN A 2 12.34 -3.55 9.47
CA ASN A 2 11.53 -2.48 10.07
C ASN A 2 10.84 -2.95 11.37
N ARG A 3 11.31 -2.48 12.54
CA ARG A 3 10.82 -2.90 13.89
C ARG A 3 9.30 -2.81 14.07
N PHE A 4 8.65 -1.91 13.32
CA PHE A 4 7.21 -1.67 13.42
C PHE A 4 6.38 -2.74 12.71
N ALA A 5 6.88 -3.34 11.63
CA ALA A 5 6.17 -4.40 10.94
C ALA A 5 5.96 -5.62 11.86
N HIS A 6 6.99 -6.02 12.61
CA HIS A 6 6.87 -7.10 13.60
C HIS A 6 5.97 -6.74 14.79
N GLN A 7 5.98 -5.47 15.22
CA GLN A 7 5.09 -5.04 16.29
C GLN A 7 3.62 -5.08 15.84
N LEU A 8 3.33 -4.65 14.62
CA LEU A 8 2.00 -4.70 14.05
C LEU A 8 1.55 -6.15 13.81
N GLU A 9 2.42 -7.00 13.27
CA GLU A 9 2.18 -8.45 13.13
C GLU A 9 1.71 -9.07 14.45
N HIS A 10 2.47 -8.85 15.53
CA HIS A 10 2.11 -9.34 16.85
C HIS A 10 0.76 -8.80 17.37
N ILE A 11 0.43 -7.53 17.10
CA ILE A 11 -0.83 -6.94 17.53
C ILE A 11 -2.01 -7.56 16.76
N LEU A 12 -1.88 -7.68 15.45
CA LEU A 12 -2.93 -8.24 14.59
C LEU A 12 -3.16 -9.73 14.86
N ASP A 13 -2.11 -10.49 15.16
CA ASP A 13 -2.21 -11.89 15.59
C ASP A 13 -3.01 -12.02 16.89
N GLU A 14 -2.73 -11.18 17.90
CA GLU A 14 -3.48 -11.16 19.16
C GLU A 14 -4.96 -10.75 18.95
N GLU A 15 -5.22 -9.81 18.04
CA GLU A 15 -6.58 -9.37 17.68
C GLU A 15 -7.30 -10.31 16.70
N HIS A 16 -6.63 -11.38 16.24
CA HIS A 16 -7.14 -12.34 15.27
C HIS A 16 -7.55 -11.71 13.92
N ILE A 17 -6.80 -10.69 13.49
CA ILE A 17 -7.02 -9.98 12.23
C ILE A 17 -6.15 -10.60 11.13
N SER A 18 -6.82 -11.10 10.09
CA SER A 18 -6.17 -11.63 8.88
C SER A 18 -5.35 -10.53 8.19
N HIS A 19 -4.08 -10.81 7.89
CA HIS A 19 -3.19 -9.81 7.33
C HIS A 19 -2.14 -10.41 6.37
N GLU A 20 -1.68 -9.59 5.43
CA GLU A 20 -0.60 -9.94 4.51
C GLU A 20 0.73 -9.29 4.91
N PRO A 21 1.87 -10.01 4.86
CA PRO A 21 3.17 -9.45 5.24
C PRO A 21 3.56 -8.19 4.45
N ARG A 22 3.15 -8.11 3.18
CA ARG A 22 3.44 -6.96 2.31
C ARG A 22 2.62 -5.73 2.70
N ALA A 23 1.38 -5.92 3.16
CA ALA A 23 0.55 -4.83 3.69
C ALA A 23 1.21 -4.17 4.91
N LEU A 24 1.75 -4.97 5.83
CA LEU A 24 2.50 -4.49 7.00
C LEU A 24 3.75 -3.67 6.61
N GLN A 25 4.46 -4.09 5.57
CA GLN A 25 5.64 -3.37 5.08
C GLN A 25 5.27 -2.01 4.48
N LEU A 26 4.15 -1.92 3.75
CA LEU A 26 3.65 -0.67 3.18
C LEU A 26 3.26 0.32 4.29
N LEU A 27 2.50 -0.11 5.29
CA LEU A 27 2.11 0.72 6.43
C LEU A 27 3.31 1.19 7.23
N ALA A 28 4.25 0.29 7.55
CA ALA A 28 5.44 0.63 8.31
C ALA A 28 6.40 1.56 7.54
N ARG A 29 6.30 1.63 6.20
CA ARG A 29 7.00 2.60 5.36
C ARG A 29 6.26 3.95 5.31
N ALA A 30 4.94 3.93 5.18
CA ALA A 30 4.09 5.12 5.15
C ALA A 30 4.12 5.88 6.49
N ALA A 31 4.27 5.17 7.61
CA ALA A 31 4.35 5.74 8.95
C ALA A 31 5.67 6.46 9.29
N ASP A 32 6.63 6.53 8.36
CA ASP A 32 7.93 7.24 8.46
C ASP A 32 8.65 7.10 9.82
N GLY A 33 8.58 5.91 10.43
CA GLY A 33 9.28 5.62 11.68
C GLY A 33 8.52 5.93 12.98
N SER A 34 7.23 6.24 12.91
CA SER A 34 6.34 6.49 14.05
C SER A 34 5.40 5.30 14.29
N LEU A 35 5.51 4.66 15.46
CA LEU A 35 4.59 3.55 15.81
C LEU A 35 3.13 4.01 15.92
N ARG A 36 2.90 5.25 16.37
CA ARG A 36 1.56 5.83 16.48
C ARG A 36 0.92 5.97 15.10
N ASP A 37 1.66 6.46 14.13
CA ASP A 37 1.16 6.63 12.76
C ASP A 37 0.98 5.26 12.10
N ALA A 38 1.87 4.32 12.37
CA ALA A 38 1.72 2.94 11.92
C ALA A 38 0.43 2.30 12.44
N LEU A 39 0.12 2.46 13.73
CA LEU A 39 -1.14 1.98 14.32
C LEU A 39 -2.35 2.69 13.70
N SER A 40 -2.31 4.03 13.59
CA SER A 40 -3.44 4.78 13.04
C SER A 40 -3.72 4.44 11.57
N LEU A 41 -2.69 4.19 10.76
CA LEU A 41 -2.85 3.74 9.37
C LEU A 41 -3.36 2.30 9.31
N THR A 42 -2.96 1.45 10.26
CA THR A 42 -3.45 0.06 10.36
C THR A 42 -4.95 0.06 10.67
N ASP A 43 -5.40 0.86 11.64
CA ASP A 43 -6.82 0.99 11.99
C ASP A 43 -7.66 1.47 10.81
N GLN A 44 -7.16 2.46 10.06
CA GLN A 44 -7.81 2.95 8.84
C GLN A 44 -7.92 1.85 7.78
N ALA A 45 -6.84 1.10 7.56
CA ALA A 45 -6.82 0.03 6.58
C ALA A 45 -7.76 -1.12 6.94
N ILE A 46 -7.87 -1.49 8.21
CA ILE A 46 -8.82 -2.49 8.71
C ILE A 46 -10.26 -2.01 8.51
N ALA A 47 -10.53 -0.74 8.82
CA ALA A 47 -11.86 -0.15 8.65
C ALA A 47 -12.30 -0.11 7.17
N SER A 48 -11.36 0.10 6.25
CA SER A 48 -11.61 0.10 4.81
C SER A 48 -11.61 -1.31 4.18
N GLY A 49 -10.87 -2.26 4.75
CA GLY A 49 -10.64 -3.60 4.21
C GLY A 49 -11.58 -4.69 4.73
N GLU A 50 -12.80 -4.34 5.14
CA GLU A 50 -13.79 -5.28 5.69
C GLU A 50 -13.26 -6.12 6.87
N GLY A 51 -12.42 -5.52 7.73
CA GLY A 51 -11.83 -6.21 8.88
C GLY A 51 -10.61 -7.07 8.55
N GLN A 52 -10.05 -6.97 7.33
CA GLN A 52 -8.84 -7.67 6.91
C GLN A 52 -7.80 -6.70 6.35
N LEU A 53 -6.53 -7.07 6.47
CA LEU A 53 -5.41 -6.24 6.05
C LEU A 53 -4.71 -6.85 4.82
N THR A 54 -5.21 -6.52 3.64
CA THR A 54 -4.65 -7.00 2.36
C THR A 54 -3.69 -5.99 1.74
N THR A 55 -2.76 -6.46 0.91
CA THR A 55 -1.84 -5.57 0.17
C THR A 55 -2.61 -4.64 -0.76
N VAL A 56 -3.66 -5.15 -1.41
CA VAL A 56 -4.48 -4.38 -2.36
C VAL A 56 -5.17 -3.23 -1.63
N SER A 57 -5.92 -3.53 -0.56
CA SER A 57 -6.65 -2.50 0.19
C SER A 57 -5.72 -1.45 0.81
N VAL A 58 -4.56 -1.86 1.32
CA VAL A 58 -3.55 -0.92 1.85
C VAL A 58 -2.93 -0.07 0.74
N SER A 59 -2.63 -0.65 -0.42
CA SER A 59 -2.05 0.11 -1.55
C SER A 59 -3.03 1.14 -2.10
N GLU A 60 -4.30 0.77 -2.20
CA GLU A 60 -5.39 1.68 -2.59
C GLU A 60 -5.57 2.81 -1.57
N MET A 61 -5.62 2.48 -0.28
CA MET A 61 -5.72 3.47 0.80
C MET A 61 -4.56 4.46 0.80
N LEU A 62 -3.33 3.99 0.59
CA LEU A 62 -2.13 4.82 0.57
C LEU A 62 -1.89 5.53 -0.77
N GLY A 63 -2.70 5.26 -1.79
CA GLY A 63 -2.52 5.82 -3.13
C GLY A 63 -1.22 5.38 -3.81
N THR A 64 -0.64 4.25 -3.41
CA THR A 64 0.64 3.76 -3.94
C THR A 64 0.42 2.85 -5.15
N LEU A 65 1.30 2.97 -6.15
CA LEU A 65 1.37 2.02 -7.26
C LEU A 65 1.80 0.63 -6.76
N ASP A 66 1.09 -0.41 -7.19
CA ASP A 66 1.57 -1.79 -7.06
C ASP A 66 2.61 -2.12 -8.14
N ASP A 67 3.20 -3.32 -8.04
CA ASP A 67 4.26 -3.77 -8.96
C ASP A 67 3.74 -3.90 -10.40
N ASP A 68 2.48 -4.28 -10.58
CA ASP A 68 1.87 -4.49 -11.90
C ASP A 68 1.66 -3.17 -12.63
N GLN A 69 1.30 -2.11 -11.92
CA GLN A 69 1.17 -0.76 -12.48
C GLN A 69 2.54 -0.17 -12.85
N ALA A 70 3.55 -0.36 -11.99
CA ALA A 70 4.91 0.05 -12.30
C ALA A 70 5.46 -0.69 -13.52
N LEU A 71 5.20 -2.00 -13.62
CA LEU A 71 5.58 -2.81 -14.78
C LEU A 71 4.85 -2.35 -16.04
N SER A 72 3.54 -2.11 -15.97
CA SER A 72 2.74 -1.61 -17.10
C SER A 72 3.25 -0.28 -17.64
N LEU A 73 3.72 0.62 -16.77
CA LEU A 73 4.32 1.89 -17.17
C LEU A 73 5.64 1.69 -17.91
N ILE A 74 6.49 0.77 -17.42
CA ILE A 74 7.76 0.40 -18.06
C ILE A 74 7.49 -0.25 -19.42
N GLU A 75 6.53 -1.16 -19.52
CA GLU A 75 6.14 -1.81 -20.78
C GLU A 75 5.65 -0.80 -21.82
N ALA A 76 4.78 0.14 -21.42
CA ALA A 76 4.31 1.20 -22.30
C ALA A 76 5.45 2.10 -22.80
N LEU A 77 6.43 2.38 -21.93
CA LEU A 77 7.63 3.13 -22.29
C LEU A 77 8.51 2.37 -23.30
N VAL A 78 8.75 1.08 -23.07
CA VAL A 78 9.52 0.20 -23.98
C VAL A 78 8.84 0.08 -25.34
N ALA A 79 7.51 0.05 -25.36
CA ALA A 79 6.70 0.02 -26.59
C ALA A 79 6.61 1.38 -27.31
N ALA A 80 7.21 2.44 -26.75
CA ALA A 80 7.08 3.82 -27.22
C ALA A 80 5.62 4.29 -27.36
N ASN A 81 4.71 3.74 -26.55
CA ASN A 81 3.30 4.09 -26.54
C ASN A 81 3.05 5.27 -25.59
N GLY A 82 3.27 6.49 -26.09
CA GLY A 82 3.12 7.72 -25.30
C GLY A 82 1.70 7.96 -24.76
N GLU A 83 0.67 7.56 -25.50
CA GLU A 83 -0.72 7.66 -25.06
C GLU A 83 -0.95 6.80 -23.81
N ARG A 84 -0.52 5.52 -23.87
CA ARG A 84 -0.64 4.60 -22.73
C ARG A 84 0.18 5.05 -21.52
N VAL A 85 1.36 5.63 -21.75
CA VAL A 85 2.16 6.21 -20.66
C VAL A 85 1.40 7.33 -19.96
N MET A 86 0.80 8.27 -20.72
CA MET A 86 0.06 9.39 -20.15
C MET A 86 -1.21 8.95 -19.42
N GLU A 87 -1.92 7.94 -19.93
CA GLU A 87 -3.05 7.31 -19.22
C GLU A 87 -2.62 6.77 -17.85
N LEU A 88 -1.57 5.94 -17.82
CA LEU A 88 -1.08 5.32 -16.59
C LEU A 88 -0.57 6.35 -15.58
N VAL A 89 0.08 7.43 -16.05
CA VAL A 89 0.50 8.55 -15.19
C VAL A 89 -0.70 9.30 -14.62
N ASN A 90 -1.74 9.53 -15.41
CA ASN A 90 -2.96 10.18 -14.94
C ASN A 90 -3.69 9.31 -13.90
N ASP A 91 -3.80 8.01 -14.15
CA ASP A 91 -4.38 7.05 -13.19
C ASP A 91 -3.59 7.01 -11.87
N ALA A 92 -2.26 7.10 -11.94
CA ALA A 92 -1.41 7.19 -10.76
C ALA A 92 -1.62 8.51 -9.99
N ALA A 93 -1.69 9.63 -10.71
CA ALA A 93 -1.85 10.96 -10.12
C ALA A 93 -3.19 11.13 -9.39
N LEU A 94 -4.27 10.54 -9.91
CA LEU A 94 -5.59 10.54 -9.28
C LEU A 94 -5.62 9.75 -7.96
N ARG A 95 -4.71 8.79 -7.77
CA ARG A 95 -4.62 7.96 -6.57
C ARG A 95 -3.68 8.54 -5.50
N GLY A 96 -2.57 9.14 -5.91
CA GLY A 96 -1.59 9.75 -4.99
C GLY A 96 -1.92 11.16 -4.49
N GLY A 97 -3.10 11.69 -4.82
CA GLY A 97 -3.55 13.02 -4.43
C GLY A 97 -4.28 13.04 -3.07
N VAL A 98 -3.55 12.84 -1.98
CA VAL A 98 -3.95 13.19 -0.61
C VAL A 98 -2.85 13.98 0.08
#